data_AF-A0A957SNR9-F1
#
_entry.id   AF-A0A957SNR9-F1
#
_cell.length_a   1.000
_cell.length_b   1.000
_cell.length_c   1.000
_cell.angle_alpha   90.00
_cell.angle_beta   90.00
_cell.angle_gamma   90.00
#
_symmetry.space_group_name_H-M   'P 1'
#
loop_
_entity.id
_entity.type
_entity.pdbx_description
1 polymer ?
#
loop_
_entity_poly.entity_id
_entity_poly.type
_entity_poly.pdbx_seq_one_letter_code
_entity_poly.pdbx_strand_id
1 'polypeptide(L)' 'MWEIEFSQQAGNYAVDSHPYNEDVLTAIMNLTQSSNGLPNMGNVQQLEEWCVWEIARHTVVYEIDEFGHMLYIWIIKPL' A
#
# COMPACT_ATOMS: atom_id res chain seq x y z
N MET A 1 -7.30 -5.16 -12.21
CA MET A 1 -6.81 -5.60 -10.89
C MET A 1 -5.33 -5.33 -10.96
N TRP A 2 -4.85 -4.44 -10.10
CA TRP A 2 -3.46 -3.99 -10.12
C TRP A 2 -2.53 -5.09 -9.64
N GLU A 3 -1.37 -5.20 -10.26
CA GLU A 3 -0.28 -6.00 -9.73
C GLU A 3 0.35 -5.29 -8.52
N ILE A 4 0.83 -6.03 -7.53
CA ILE A 4 1.51 -5.48 -6.36
C ILE A 4 2.90 -6.06 -6.28
N GLU A 5 3.87 -5.17 -6.07
CA GLU A 5 5.20 -5.51 -5.63
C GLU A 5 5.54 -4.80 -4.33
N PHE A 6 6.40 -5.43 -3.53
CA PHE A 6 6.90 -4.86 -2.29
C PHE A 6 8.39 -4.59 -2.44
N SER A 7 8.82 -3.43 -1.94
CA SER A 7 10.22 -3.23 -1.64
C SER A 7 10.69 -4.27 -0.62
N GLN A 8 12.01 -4.51 -0.56
CA GLN A 8 12.57 -5.41 0.44
C GLN A 8 12.16 -5.01 1.87
N GLN A 9 12.11 -3.71 2.16
CA GLN A 9 11.73 -3.21 3.47
C GLN A 9 10.26 -3.48 3.79
N ALA A 10 9.36 -3.18 2.85
CA ALA A 10 7.93 -3.42 3.03
C ALA A 10 7.62 -4.92 3.13
N GLY A 11 8.31 -5.74 2.33
CA GLY A 11 8.21 -7.20 2.37
C GLY A 11 8.63 -7.78 3.73
N ASN A 12 9.76 -7.31 4.27
CA ASN A 12 10.19 -7.72 5.62
C ASN A 12 9.14 -7.36 6.67
N TYR A 13 8.56 -6.15 6.61
CA TYR A 13 7.50 -5.76 7.55
C TYR A 13 6.25 -6.64 7.43
N ALA A 14 5.84 -6.96 6.19
CA ALA A 14 4.68 -7.82 5.92
C ALA A 14 4.85 -9.23 6.51
N VAL A 15 6.08 -9.76 6.55
CA VAL A 15 6.38 -11.08 7.10
C VAL A 15 6.61 -11.03 8.62
N ASP A 16 7.46 -10.11 9.09
CA ASP A 16 7.98 -10.12 10.45
C ASP A 16 7.01 -9.57 11.51
N SER A 17 6.03 -8.76 11.08
CA SER A 17 5.10 -8.07 12.00
C SER A 17 3.76 -8.79 12.19
N HIS A 18 3.65 -10.04 11.74
CA HIS A 18 2.45 -10.85 11.93
C HIS A 18 2.22 -11.17 13.43
N PRO A 19 0.99 -11.09 13.96
CA PRO A 19 -0.28 -10.79 13.29
C PRO A 19 -0.67 -9.31 13.28
N TYR A 20 0.16 -8.40 13.81
CA TYR A 20 -0.19 -6.99 14.01
C TYR A 20 -0.34 -6.17 12.72
N ASN A 21 -0.06 -6.78 11.56
CA ASN A 21 -0.12 -6.16 10.24
C ASN A 21 -1.27 -6.69 9.36
N GLU A 22 -2.12 -7.61 9.83
CA GLU A 22 -3.18 -8.22 9.01
C GLU A 22 -4.16 -7.20 8.42
N ASP A 23 -4.56 -6.21 9.22
CA ASP A 23 -5.51 -5.18 8.79
C ASP A 23 -4.94 -4.31 7.66
N VAL A 24 -3.67 -3.91 7.76
CA VAL A 24 -3.00 -3.11 6.71
C VAL A 24 -2.74 -3.94 5.46
N LEU A 25 -2.37 -5.22 5.60
CA LEU A 25 -2.20 -6.11 4.45
C LEU A 25 -3.53 -6.39 3.73
N THR A 26 -4.61 -6.55 4.49
CA THR A 26 -5.97 -6.68 3.93
C THR A 26 -6.38 -5.41 3.18
N ALA A 27 -6.07 -4.24 3.74
CA ALA A 27 -6.33 -2.96 3.08
C ALA A 27 -5.53 -2.82 1.76
N ILE A 28 -4.25 -3.18 1.76
CA ILE A 28 -3.40 -3.20 0.55
C ILE A 28 -3.95 -4.19 -0.49
N MET A 29 -4.42 -5.37 -0.08
CA MET A 29 -5.06 -6.30 -1.02
C MET A 29 -6.34 -5.74 -1.64
N ASN A 30 -7.15 -5.01 -0.86
CA ASN A 30 -8.35 -4.35 -1.40
C ASN A 30 -8.00 -3.20 -2.35
N LEU A 31 -6.86 -2.53 -2.16
CA LEU A 31 -6.36 -1.47 -3.04
C LEU A 31 -6.15 -1.98 -4.48
N THR A 32 -5.76 -3.24 -4.67
CA THR A 32 -5.60 -3.85 -6.01
C THR A 32 -6.88 -3.88 -6.84
N GLN A 33 -8.03 -3.77 -6.20
CA GLN A 33 -9.35 -3.78 -6.83
C GLN A 33 -9.81 -2.37 -7.22
N SER A 34 -9.08 -1.34 -6.81
CA SER A 34 -9.39 0.04 -7.19
C SER A 34 -9.26 0.24 -8.70
N SER A 35 -10.05 1.16 -9.26
CA SER A 35 -10.02 1.45 -10.70
C SER A 35 -8.79 2.25 -11.12
N ASN A 36 -8.18 2.99 -10.20
CA ASN A 36 -7.14 4.00 -10.46
C ASN A 36 -5.94 3.89 -9.51
N GLY A 37 -5.79 2.80 -8.76
CA GLY A 37 -4.67 2.63 -7.82
C GLY A 37 -4.80 3.48 -6.55
N LEU A 38 -5.96 4.11 -6.32
CA LEU A 38 -6.21 4.95 -5.15
C LEU A 38 -7.14 4.27 -4.13
N PRO A 39 -6.87 4.40 -2.83
CA PRO A 39 -7.69 3.82 -1.78
C PRO A 39 -9.03 4.53 -1.67
N ASN A 40 -10.07 3.77 -1.33
CA ASN A 40 -11.41 4.28 -1.05
C ASN A 40 -11.67 4.50 0.45
N MET A 41 -10.68 4.19 1.31
CA MET A 41 -10.74 4.33 2.77
C MET A 41 -9.43 4.87 3.30
N GLY A 42 -9.45 5.47 4.50
CA GLY A 42 -8.27 6.07 5.13
C GLY A 42 -7.99 7.49 4.64
N ASN A 43 -6.85 8.03 5.06
CA ASN A 43 -6.41 9.37 4.67
C ASN A 43 -5.31 9.22 3.60
N VAL A 44 -5.53 9.78 2.41
CA VAL A 44 -4.59 9.67 1.30
C VAL A 44 -4.10 11.06 0.88
N GLN A 45 -2.79 11.16 0.70
CA GLN A 45 -2.13 12.30 0.09
C GLN A 45 -1.41 11.82 -1.16
N GLN A 46 -1.79 12.37 -2.32
CA GLN A 46 -1.16 12.05 -3.58
C GLN A 46 -0.21 13.18 -3.99
N LEU A 47 1.00 12.79 -4.40
CA LEU A 47 2.02 13.66 -4.96
C LEU A 47 2.51 13.02 -6.28
N GLU A 48 1.93 13.44 -7.40
CA GLU A 48 2.17 12.83 -8.71
C GLU A 48 1.84 11.32 -8.69
N GLU A 49 2.81 10.47 -9.00
CA GLU A 49 2.69 9.00 -8.99
C GLU A 49 2.83 8.41 -7.57
N TRP A 50 3.22 9.22 -6.59
CA TRP A 50 3.41 8.79 -5.20
C TRP A 50 2.16 9.01 -4.37
N CYS A 51 1.88 8.04 -3.50
CA CYS A 51 0.78 8.08 -2.55
C CYS A 51 1.28 7.78 -1.14
N VAL A 52 0.89 8.64 -0.21
CA VAL A 52 1.02 8.40 1.24
C VAL A 52 -0.38 8.13 1.78
N TRP A 53 -0.55 6.94 2.33
CA TRP A 53 -1.84 6.44 2.77
C TRP A 53 -1.81 6.00 4.22
N GLU A 54 -2.65 6.63 5.04
CA GLU A 54 -2.84 6.24 6.44
C GLU A 54 -4.08 5.37 6.59
N ILE A 55 -3.88 4.13 7.05
CA ILE A 55 -4.94 3.13 7.22
C ILE A 55 -4.54 2.14 8.31
N ALA A 56 -5.52 1.63 9.08
CA ALA A 56 -5.29 0.58 10.08
C ALA A 56 -4.14 0.87 11.07
N ARG A 57 -3.97 2.14 11.49
CA ARG A 57 -2.85 2.61 12.33
C ARG A 57 -1.45 2.46 11.72
N HIS A 58 -1.38 2.45 10.40
CA HIS A 58 -0.14 2.41 9.64
C HIS A 58 -0.11 3.54 8.60
N THR A 59 1.10 3.94 8.25
CA THR A 59 1.40 4.70 7.04
C THR A 59 1.95 3.73 5.99
N VAL A 60 1.33 3.76 4.81
CA VAL A 60 1.76 3.04 3.61
C VAL A 60 2.22 4.08 2.59
N VAL A 61 3.43 3.92 2.07
CA VAL A 61 3.92 4.74 0.95
C VAL A 61 4.04 3.83 -0.26
N TYR A 62 3.40 4.22 -1.36
CA TYR A 62 3.43 3.46 -2.58
C TYR A 62 3.43 4.35 -3.82
N GLU A 63 3.82 3.76 -4.94
CA GLU A 63 3.88 4.38 -6.26
C GLU A 63 2.88 3.71 -7.20
N ILE A 64 2.25 4.49 -8.08
CA ILE A 64 1.29 4.02 -9.07
C ILE A 64 1.94 4.08 -10.45
N ASP A 65 2.22 2.92 -11.04
CA ASP A 65 2.59 2.80 -12.44
C ASP A 65 1.34 2.53 -13.28
N GLU A 66 0.74 3.59 -13.83
CA GLU A 66 -0.46 3.48 -14.68
C GLU A 66 -0.20 2.70 -15.97
N PHE A 67 1.03 2.72 -16.49
CA PHE A 67 1.37 2.04 -17.75
C PHE A 67 1.59 0.55 -17.55
N GLY A 68 2.26 0.17 -16.45
CA GLY A 68 2.46 -1.22 -16.03
C GLY A 68 1.26 -1.83 -15.32
N HIS A 69 0.27 -1.01 -14.93
CA HIS A 69 -0.85 -1.40 -14.06
C HIS A 69 -0.37 -2.05 -12.75
N MET A 70 0.67 -1.45 -12.15
CA MET A 70 1.36 -1.94 -10.96
C MET A 70 1.34 -0.92 -9.81
N LEU A 71 1.23 -1.42 -8.59
CA LEU A 71 1.37 -0.67 -7.35
C LEU A 71 2.64 -1.14 -6.65
N TYR A 72 3.61 -0.26 -6.49
CA TYR A 72 4.86 -0.59 -5.80
C TYR A 72 4.80 -0.09 -4.36
N ILE A 73 4.72 -1.01 -3.40
CA ILE A 73 4.66 -0.70 -1.97
C ILE A 73 6.09 -0.49 -1.45
N TRP A 74 6.43 0.76 -1.20
CA TRP A 74 7.75 1.16 -0.74
C TRP A 74 7.93 0.99 0.76
N ILE A 75 6.95 1.45 1.55
CA ILE A 75 7.04 1.49 3.02
C ILE A 75 5.71 1.05 3.62
N ILE A 76 5.78 0.24 4.68
CA ILE A 76 4.70 0.01 5.63
C ILE A 76 5.27 0.31 7.01
N LYS A 77 4.65 1.22 7.76
CA LYS A 77 5.13 1.64 9.07
C LYS A 77 3.97 1.86 10.04
N PRO A 78 4.02 1.38 11.29
CA PRO A 78 3.02 1.72 12.29
C PRO A 78 3.12 3.20 12.69
N LEU A 79 1.97 3.81 13.02
CA LEU A 79 1.87 5.18 13.55
C LEU A 79 2.39 5.30 14.97
#